data_AF-A0A933MMN0-F1
#
_entry.id   AF-A0A933MMN0-F1
#
_cell.length_a   1.000
_cell.length_b   1.000
_cell.length_c   1.000
_cell.angle_alpha   90.00
_cell.angle_beta   90.00
_cell.angle_gamma   90.00
#
_symmetry.space_group_name_H-M   'P 1'
#
loop_
_entity.id
_entity.type
_entity.pdbx_description
1 polymer ?
#
loop_
_entity_poly.entity_id
_entity_poly.type
_entity_poly.pdbx_seq_one_letter_code
_entity_poly.pdbx_strand_id
1 'polypeptide(L)' 'MKLIIDGHNIIHQWKELSCLARVNIVSAMQRLIDLMVDYHNAVDVDIYIVFDGLPKPSLMLDP' A
#
# COMPACT_ATOMS: atom_id res chain seq x y z
N MET A 1 -19.44 3.30 -2.21
CA MET A 1 -18.78 4.13 -1.17
C MET A 1 -17.30 4.18 -1.50
N LYS A 2 -16.58 5.28 -1.23
CA LYS A 2 -15.17 5.43 -1.61
C LYS A 2 -14.30 5.61 -0.38
N LEU A 3 -13.20 4.86 -0.31
CA LEU A 3 -12.19 4.96 0.74
C LEU A 3 -10.89 5.47 0.13
N ILE A 4 -10.35 6.55 0.70
CA ILE A 4 -9.05 7.10 0.30
C ILE A 4 -8.09 6.86 1.45
N ILE A 5 -6.96 6.23 1.13
CA ILE A 5 -5.96 5.82 2.12
C ILE A 5 -4.64 6.53 1.82
N ASP A 6 -4.05 7.13 2.85
CA ASP A 6 -2.67 7.59 2.82
C ASP A 6 -1.73 6.41 3.10
N GLY A 7 -1.08 5.93 2.04
CA GLY A 7 -0.21 4.77 2.10
C GLY A 7 1.05 5.02 2.92
N HIS A 8 1.58 6.25 2.95
CA HIS A 8 2.77 6.57 3.72
C HIS A 8 2.49 6.46 5.23
N ASN A 9 1.37 7.02 5.68
CA ASN A 9 0.96 6.94 7.08
C ASN A 9 0.72 5.50 7.54
N ILE A 10 0.01 4.69 6.74
CA ILE A 10 -0.30 3.30 7.10
C ILE A 10 0.99 2.47 7.19
N ILE A 11 1.89 2.59 6.20
CA ILE A 11 3.16 1.85 6.18
C ILE A 11 3.98 2.13 7.44
N HIS A 12 4.04 3.38 7.90
CA HIS A 12 4.85 3.75 9.07
C HIS A 12 4.19 3.41 10.40
N GLN A 13 2.86 3.32 10.46
CA GLN A 13 2.12 2.97 11.68
C GLN A 13 2.00 1.46 11.90
N TRP A 14 1.84 0.67 10.85
CA TRP A 14 1.65 -0.77 10.97
C TRP A 14 2.99 -1.48 11.11
N LYS A 15 3.19 -2.16 12.24
CA LYS A 15 4.48 -2.77 12.60
C LYS A 15 5.08 -3.64 11.49
N GLU A 16 4.26 -4.48 10.84
CA GLU A 16 4.72 -5.38 9.77
C GLU A 16 5.19 -4.59 8.53
N LEU A 17 4.41 -3.60 8.10
CA LEU A 17 4.74 -2.76 6.95
C LEU A 17 5.93 -1.86 7.24
N SER A 18 6.03 -1.31 8.45
CA SER A 18 7.16 -0.48 8.88
C SER A 18 8.45 -1.29 8.92
N CYS A 19 8.40 -2.53 9.42
CA CYS A 19 9.53 -3.46 9.37
C CYS A 19 9.97 -3.71 7.92
N LEU A 20 9.03 -3.98 7.02
CA LEU A 20 9.31 -4.25 5.62
C LEU A 20 9.87 -3.02 4.90
N ALA A 21 9.31 -1.83 5.17
CA ALA A 21 9.70 -0.57 4.56
C ALA A 21 11.14 -0.16 4.88
N ARG A 22 11.65 -0.55 6.05
CA ARG A 22 13.06 -0.34 6.43
C ARG A 22 14.03 -1.13 5.55
N VAL A 23 13.58 -2.23 4.95
CA VAL A 23 14.39 -3.08 4.07
C VAL A 23 14.11 -2.75 2.61
N ASN A 24 12.83 -2.63 2.24
CA ASN A 24 12.37 -2.31 0.91
C ASN A 24 10.99 -1.62 0.97
N ILE A 25 10.97 -0.31 0.72
CA ILE A 25 9.73 0.48 0.69
C ILE A 25 8.75 -0.01 -0.37
N VAL A 26 9.22 -0.46 -1.53
CA VAL A 26 8.37 -0.97 -2.62
C VAL A 26 7.66 -2.25 -2.19
N SER A 27 8.36 -3.14 -1.49
CA SER A 27 7.74 -4.36 -0.94
C SER A 27 6.67 -4.03 0.10
N ALA A 28 6.88 -3.00 0.93
CA ALA A 28 5.86 -2.54 1.88
C ALA A 28 4.64 -1.94 1.17
N MET A 29 4.83 -1.19 0.09
CA MET A 29 3.75 -0.67 -0.74
C MET A 29 2.96 -1.81 -1.40
N GLN A 30 3.64 -2.80 -1.97
CA GLN A 30 2.98 -3.96 -2.59
C GLN A 30 2.17 -4.74 -1.56
N ARG A 31 2.75 -5.00 -0.38
CA ARG A 31 2.04 -5.67 0.72
C ARG A 31 0.79 -4.90 1.16
N LEU A 32 0.86 -3.57 1.24
CA LEU A 32 -0.32 -2.75 1.54
C LEU A 32 -1.38 -2.87 0.45
N ILE A 33 -1.00 -2.85 -0.83
CA ILE A 33 -1.92 -3.04 -1.96
C ILE A 33 -2.62 -4.39 -1.85
N ASP A 34 -1.87 -5.48 -1.61
CA ASP A 34 -2.42 -6.82 -1.49
C ASP A 34 -3.47 -6.90 -0.36
N LEU A 35 -3.17 -6.32 0.80
CA LEU A 35 -4.10 -6.26 1.94
C LEU A 35 -5.37 -5.46 1.63
N MET A 36 -5.25 -4.39 0.84
CA MET A 36 -6.41 -3.59 0.45
C MET A 36 -7.25 -4.26 -0.65
N VAL A 37 -6.62 -5.03 -1.54
CA VAL A 37 -7.36 -5.87 -2.51
C VAL A 37 -8.20 -6.91 -1.78
N ASP A 38 -7.63 -7.58 -0.78
CA ASP A 38 -8.37 -8.53 0.05
C ASP A 38 -9.54 -7.86 0.77
N TYR A 39 -9.34 -6.65 1.30
CA TYR A 39 -10.41 -5.87 1.95
C TYR A 39 -11.50 -5.43 0.96
N HIS A 40 -11.13 -4.96 -0.24
CA HIS A 40 -12.06 -4.61 -1.31
C HIS A 40 -12.92 -5.80 -1.73
N ASN A 41 -12.33 -6.99 -1.83
CA ASN A 41 -13.08 -8.21 -2.16
C ASN A 41 -14.06 -8.63 -1.05
N ALA A 42 -13.73 -8.32 0.21
CA ALA A 42 -14.60 -8.60 1.35
C ALA A 42 -15.70 -7.55 1.56
N VAL A 43 -15.45 -6.30 1.13
CA VAL A 43 -16.31 -5.15 1.38
C VAL A 43 -16.40 -4.36 0.07
N ASP A 44 -17.56 -4.39 -0.58
CA ASP A 44 -17.87 -3.75 -1.88
C ASP A 44 -17.71 -2.20 -1.84
N VAL A 45 -16.46 -1.75 -1.81
CA VAL A 45 -16.02 -0.37 -1.58
C VAL A 45 -14.85 -0.07 -2.48
N ASP A 46 -14.93 0.98 -3.29
CA ASP A 46 -13.80 1.43 -4.09
C ASP A 46 -12.70 2.01 -3.20
N ILE A 47 -11.48 1.47 -3.29
CA ILE A 47 -10.32 1.90 -2.50
C ILE A 47 -9.30 2.59 -3.40
N TYR A 48 -8.87 3.78 -2.99
CA TYR A 48 -7.82 4.54 -3.65
C TYR A 48 -6.68 4.76 -2.66
N ILE A 49 -5.49 4.26 -2.97
CA ILE A 49 -4.30 4.43 -2.13
C ILE A 49 -3.42 5.51 -2.75
N VAL A 50 -3.05 6.50 -1.95
CA VAL A 50 -2.15 7.59 -2.35
C VAL A 50 -0.80 7.38 -1.68
N PHE A 51 0.25 7.35 -2.49
CA PHE A 51 1.63 7.33 -2.03
C PHE A 51 2.30 8.63 -2.46
N ASP A 52 2.47 9.56 -1.52
CA ASP A 52 3.15 10.83 -1.79
C ASP A 52 4.68 10.64 -1.73
N GLY A 53 5.39 11.24 -2.69
CA GLY A 53 6.85 11.21 -2.76
C GLY A 53 7.51 9.85 -3.00
N LEU A 54 6.74 8.77 -3.22
CA LEU A 54 7.26 7.42 -3.47
C LEU A 54 7.19 7.04 -4.95
N PRO A 55 8.16 6.25 -5.46
CA PRO A 55 8.08 5.72 -6.82
C PRO A 55 6.85 4.82 -6.97
N LYS A 56 6.21 4.84 -8.15
CA LYS A 56 5.07 3.95 -8.41
C LYS A 56 5.57 2.49 -8.35
N PRO A 57 4.94 1.61 -7.55
CA PRO A 57 5.38 0.22 -7.45
C PRO A 57 5.40 -0.50 -8.80
N SER A 58 4.40 -0.24 -9.65
CA SER A 58 4.32 -0.81 -11.00
C SER A 58 5.43 -0.35 -11.95
N LEU A 59 6.06 0.80 -11.72
CA LEU A 59 7.21 1.26 -12.52
C LEU A 59 8.54 0.65 -12.06
N MET A 60 8.55 -0.10 -10.96
CA MET A 60 9.74 -0.75 -10.40
C MET A 60 9.68 -2.28 -10.47
N LEU A 61 8.53 -2.84 -10.88
CA LEU A 61 8.30 -4.28 -11.05
C LEU A 61 8.42 -4.73 -12.51
N ASP A 62 8.57 -3.80 -13.46
CA ASP A 62 9.00 -4.13 -14.82
C ASP A 62 10.54 -4.28 -14.82
N PRO A 63 11.08 -5.45 -15.23
CA PRO A 63 12.51 -5.76 -15.18
C PRO A 63 13.37 -4.90 -16.12
#